data_AF-A0A344LKN5-F1
#
_entry.id   AF-A0A344LKN5-F1
#
_cell.length_a   1.000
_cell.length_b   1.000
_cell.length_c   1.000
_cell.angle_alpha   90.00
_cell.angle_beta   90.00
_cell.angle_gamma   90.00
#
_symmetry.space_group_name_H-M   'P 1'
#
loop_
_entity.id
_entity.type
_entity.pdbx_description
1 polymer ?
#
loop_
_entity_poly.entity_id
_entity_poly.type
_entity_poly.pdbx_seq_one_letter_code
_entity_poly.pdbx_strand_id
1 'polypeptide(L)'
;MHGPEPLPEVASATTPDPRWGFGAFLLVEAILLTSAALVLAALGPVPAGQPMPVGHVLIGTITPTVVAATAAVLITRVRGNGPLADLRLSWRWSDVKTGLKFGMVGLVCTTVGAFVWTEIVGEQNASSAISALIEDQPMSVTAAVIMFLYLWLLGPICEEIIYRGLLWGAVERLNWGNEKWGRVAAFLLSTAVFAVSHLEPLRTTLLLVISVPIGLARLYTGRLLGSIVAHQMNNFLPAVAILLTTLGIATL
;
A
#
# COMPACT_ATOMS: atom_id res chain seq x y z
N MET A 1 6.05 -15.30 62.90
CA MET A 1 5.31 -14.55 61.87
C MET A 1 5.98 -14.81 60.53
N HIS A 2 5.46 -15.74 59.74
CA HIS A 2 5.91 -15.94 58.36
C HIS A 2 5.10 -14.97 57.49
N GLY A 3 5.79 -13.98 56.90
CA GLY A 3 5.18 -13.09 55.91
C GLY A 3 4.76 -13.88 54.66
N PRO A 4 3.73 -13.43 53.93
CA PRO A 4 3.28 -14.11 52.72
C PRO A 4 4.40 -14.09 51.68
N GLU A 5 4.62 -15.25 51.05
CA GLU A 5 5.54 -15.42 49.93
C GLU A 5 5.11 -14.49 48.79
N PRO A 6 6.04 -13.73 48.16
CA PRO A 6 5.69 -12.91 47.01
C PRO A 6 5.21 -13.82 45.87
N LEU A 7 4.02 -13.52 45.34
CA LEU A 7 3.45 -14.23 44.20
C LEU A 7 4.44 -14.21 43.03
N PRO A 8 4.60 -15.33 42.30
CA PRO A 8 5.49 -15.38 41.16
C PRO A 8 5.07 -14.34 40.14
N GLU A 9 6.04 -13.50 39.77
CA GLU A 9 5.92 -12.51 38.71
C GLU A 9 5.47 -13.24 37.44
N VAL A 10 4.24 -12.96 36.99
CA VAL A 10 3.70 -13.54 35.74
C VAL A 10 4.56 -12.99 34.61
N ALA A 11 5.59 -13.77 34.22
CA ALA A 11 6.41 -13.48 33.07
C ALA A 11 5.48 -13.21 31.89
N SER A 12 5.44 -11.97 31.39
CA SER A 12 4.70 -11.64 30.19
C SER A 12 5.28 -12.52 29.09
N ALA A 13 4.53 -13.52 28.62
CA ALA A 13 4.98 -14.42 27.57
C ALA A 13 5.33 -13.58 26.34
N THR A 14 6.62 -13.34 26.12
CA THR A 14 7.11 -12.65 24.94
C THR A 14 6.86 -13.59 23.76
N THR A 15 6.10 -13.11 22.77
CA THR A 15 5.89 -13.87 21.54
C THR A 15 7.25 -14.14 20.90
N PRO A 16 7.54 -15.38 20.46
CA PRO A 16 8.81 -15.70 19.81
C PRO A 16 9.08 -14.79 18.61
N ASP A 17 10.35 -14.49 18.36
CA ASP A 17 10.72 -13.69 17.19
C ASP A 17 10.33 -14.41 15.88
N PRO A 18 9.70 -13.70 14.93
CA PRO A 18 9.34 -14.29 13.65
C PRO A 18 10.59 -14.68 12.83
N ARG A 19 10.52 -15.83 12.16
CA ARG A 19 11.58 -16.45 11.35
C ARG A 19 11.64 -15.94 9.89
N TRP A 20 11.03 -14.79 9.62
CA TRP A 20 11.09 -14.07 8.35
C TRP A 20 11.79 -12.74 8.55
N GLY A 21 12.40 -12.15 7.53
CA GLY A 21 13.13 -10.87 7.61
C GLY A 21 13.10 -10.14 6.28
N PHE A 22 14.13 -9.35 5.95
CA PHE A 22 14.16 -8.59 4.69
C PHE A 22 14.04 -9.47 3.44
N GLY A 23 14.58 -10.70 3.46
CA GLY A 23 14.42 -11.66 2.37
C GLY A 23 12.96 -12.06 2.08
N ALA A 24 12.06 -11.99 3.07
CA ALA A 24 10.64 -12.22 2.83
C ALA A 24 10.00 -11.09 2.01
N PHE A 25 10.40 -9.84 2.25
CA PHE A 25 9.96 -8.71 1.45
C PHE A 25 10.46 -8.85 0.01
N LEU A 26 11.74 -9.17 -0.20
CA LEU A 26 12.29 -9.40 -1.54
C LEU A 26 11.58 -10.51 -2.31
N LEU A 27 11.18 -11.59 -1.61
CA LEU A 27 10.38 -12.66 -2.21
C LEU A 27 8.98 -12.14 -2.62
N VAL A 28 8.34 -11.31 -1.80
CA VAL A 28 7.03 -10.74 -2.11
C VAL A 28 7.10 -9.79 -3.31
N GLU A 29 8.15 -8.97 -3.42
CA GLU A 29 8.40 -8.13 -4.60
C GLU A 29 8.67 -8.98 -5.85
N ALA A 30 9.46 -10.05 -5.72
CA ALA A 30 9.67 -10.99 -6.81
C ALA A 30 8.35 -11.65 -7.26
N ILE A 31 7.48 -12.02 -6.33
CA ILE A 31 6.13 -12.55 -6.62
C ILE A 31 5.28 -11.49 -7.33
N LEU A 32 5.32 -10.24 -6.89
CA LEU A 32 4.59 -9.14 -7.53
C LEU A 32 5.04 -8.98 -8.99
N LEU A 33 6.34 -8.85 -9.24
CA LEU A 33 6.87 -8.63 -10.60
C LEU A 33 6.66 -9.86 -11.51
N THR A 34 6.88 -11.07 -10.98
CA THR A 34 6.68 -12.30 -11.75
C THR A 34 5.21 -12.53 -12.06
N SER A 35 4.30 -12.30 -11.12
CA SER A 35 2.86 -12.42 -11.38
C SER A 35 2.37 -11.37 -12.38
N ALA A 36 2.87 -10.13 -12.33
CA ALA A 36 2.58 -9.13 -13.34
C ALA A 36 3.05 -9.57 -14.74
N ALA A 37 4.28 -10.06 -14.87
CA ALA A 37 4.83 -10.57 -16.12
C ALA A 37 4.05 -11.81 -16.65
N LEU A 38 3.68 -12.74 -15.76
CA LEU A 38 2.91 -13.92 -16.13
C LEU A 38 1.49 -13.58 -16.56
N VAL A 39 0.83 -12.65 -15.88
CA VAL A 39 -0.49 -12.16 -16.26
C VAL A 39 -0.43 -11.50 -17.63
N LEU A 40 0.54 -10.61 -17.87
CA LEU A 40 0.73 -9.97 -19.17
C LEU A 40 0.97 -11.02 -20.28
N ALA A 41 1.82 -12.01 -20.03
CA ALA A 41 2.09 -13.09 -20.98
C ALA A 41 0.86 -13.96 -21.27
N ALA A 42 0.05 -14.24 -20.24
CA ALA A 42 -1.15 -15.07 -20.36
C ALA A 42 -2.31 -14.37 -21.07
N LEU A 43 -2.47 -13.05 -20.88
CA LEU A 43 -3.50 -12.26 -21.55
C LEU A 43 -3.21 -12.06 -23.05
N GLY A 44 -1.97 -12.26 -23.48
CA GLY A 44 -1.56 -12.19 -24.87
C GLY A 44 -1.45 -10.76 -25.41
N PRO A 45 -0.94 -10.61 -26.65
CA PRO A 45 -0.72 -9.30 -27.24
C PRO A 45 -2.04 -8.61 -27.61
N VAL A 46 -2.12 -7.30 -27.39
CA VAL A 46 -3.20 -6.46 -27.91
C VAL A 46 -2.88 -6.11 -29.37
N PRO A 47 -3.81 -6.32 -30.33
CA PRO A 47 -3.61 -5.93 -31.72
C PRO A 47 -3.25 -4.44 -31.85
N ALA A 48 -2.35 -4.12 -32.78
CA ALA A 48 -1.91 -2.75 -32.99
C ALA A 48 -3.10 -1.83 -33.32
N GLY A 49 -3.18 -0.68 -32.63
CA GLY A 49 -4.24 0.30 -32.81
C GLY A 49 -5.56 0.00 -32.10
N GLN A 50 -5.64 -1.07 -31.30
CA GLN A 50 -6.79 -1.34 -30.44
C GLN A 50 -6.49 -1.01 -28.98
N PRO A 51 -7.47 -0.47 -28.23
CA PRO A 51 -7.29 -0.26 -26.79
C PRO A 51 -7.21 -1.61 -26.06
N MET A 52 -6.51 -1.64 -24.93
CA MET A 52 -6.42 -2.84 -24.11
C MET A 52 -7.81 -3.26 -23.64
N PRO A 53 -8.24 -4.53 -23.78
CA PRO A 53 -9.54 -4.96 -23.27
C PRO A 53 -9.70 -4.65 -21.78
N VAL A 54 -10.85 -4.12 -21.36
CA VAL A 54 -11.11 -3.74 -19.95
C VAL A 54 -10.84 -4.90 -18.98
N GLY A 55 -11.16 -6.14 -19.37
CA GLY A 55 -10.85 -7.33 -18.58
C GLY A 55 -9.34 -7.52 -18.36
N HIS A 56 -8.51 -7.21 -19.36
CA HIS A 56 -7.05 -7.29 -19.25
C HIS A 56 -6.53 -6.21 -18.29
N VAL A 57 -7.07 -4.99 -18.37
CA VAL A 57 -6.74 -3.91 -17.42
C VAL A 57 -7.07 -4.34 -16.00
N LEU A 58 -8.29 -4.81 -15.73
CA LEU A 58 -8.69 -5.27 -14.40
C LEU A 58 -7.81 -6.41 -13.88
N ILE A 59 -7.59 -7.45 -14.68
CA ILE A 59 -6.79 -8.61 -14.27
C ILE A 59 -5.34 -8.20 -14.04
N GLY A 60 -4.75 -7.42 -14.94
CA GLY A 60 -3.37 -6.93 -14.86
C GLY A 60 -3.13 -5.99 -13.68
N THR A 61 -4.09 -5.13 -13.36
CA THR A 61 -3.99 -4.18 -12.24
C THR A 61 -4.23 -4.85 -10.88
N ILE A 62 -5.18 -5.77 -10.77
CA ILE A 62 -5.62 -6.34 -9.48
C ILE A 62 -4.77 -7.55 -9.07
N THR A 63 -4.54 -8.48 -9.99
CA THR A 63 -4.01 -9.81 -9.66
C THR A 63 -2.62 -9.76 -9.02
N PRO A 64 -1.63 -9.04 -9.57
CA PRO A 64 -0.26 -9.10 -9.04
C PRO A 64 -0.16 -8.63 -7.60
N THR A 65 -0.82 -7.51 -7.28
CA THR A 65 -0.80 -6.90 -5.95
C THR A 65 -1.53 -7.75 -4.92
N VAL A 66 -2.68 -8.34 -5.28
CA VAL A 66 -3.43 -9.25 -4.39
C VAL A 66 -2.63 -10.53 -4.11
N VAL A 67 -1.98 -11.10 -5.13
CA VAL A 67 -1.13 -12.28 -4.98
C VAL A 67 0.07 -11.97 -4.07
N ALA A 68 0.74 -10.83 -4.28
CA ALA A 68 1.87 -10.40 -3.45
C ALA A 68 1.46 -10.16 -1.98
N ALA A 69 0.36 -9.45 -1.73
CA ALA A 69 -0.14 -9.23 -0.38
C ALA A 69 -0.59 -10.54 0.29
N THR A 70 -1.17 -11.46 -0.46
CA THR A 70 -1.52 -12.80 0.03
C THR A 70 -0.25 -13.56 0.42
N ALA A 71 0.81 -13.52 -0.38
CA ALA A 71 2.09 -14.12 -0.06
C ALA A 71 2.70 -13.51 1.22
N ALA A 72 2.65 -12.18 1.38
CA ALA A 72 3.09 -11.51 2.60
C ALA A 72 2.35 -12.02 3.84
N VAL A 73 1.01 -12.12 3.77
CA VAL A 73 0.18 -12.66 4.86
C VAL A 73 0.53 -14.13 5.13
N LEU A 74 0.70 -14.96 4.10
CA LEU A 74 1.06 -16.37 4.27
C LEU A 74 2.44 -16.54 4.94
N ILE A 75 3.43 -15.70 4.59
CA ILE A 75 4.74 -15.71 5.24
C ILE A 75 4.60 -15.44 6.74
N THR A 76 3.79 -14.47 7.15
CA THR A 76 3.58 -14.21 8.60
C THR A 76 2.95 -15.41 9.32
N ARG A 77 2.10 -16.20 8.65
CA ARG A 77 1.49 -17.40 9.24
C ARG A 77 2.44 -18.59 9.31
N VAL A 78 3.21 -18.83 8.26
CA VAL A 78 4.07 -20.02 8.16
C VAL A 78 5.42 -19.82 8.85
N ARG A 79 5.91 -18.57 8.90
CA ARG A 79 7.25 -18.22 9.39
C ARG A 79 7.21 -17.25 10.57
N GLY A 80 6.04 -16.89 11.09
CA GLY A 80 5.91 -15.93 12.18
C GLY A 80 4.74 -16.25 13.09
N ASN A 81 4.21 -15.22 13.75
CA ASN A 81 3.13 -15.37 14.74
C ASN A 81 1.74 -15.07 14.16
N GLY A 82 1.64 -15.01 12.83
CA GLY A 82 0.43 -14.66 12.11
C GLY A 82 0.27 -13.15 11.87
N PRO A 83 -0.64 -12.76 10.95
CA PRO A 83 -0.71 -11.39 10.43
C PRO A 83 -1.14 -10.36 11.47
N LEU A 84 -1.94 -10.75 12.47
CA LEU A 84 -2.40 -9.83 13.51
C LEU A 84 -1.24 -9.34 14.39
N ALA A 85 -0.38 -10.27 14.81
CA ALA A 85 0.79 -9.96 15.62
C ALA A 85 1.90 -9.32 14.78
N ASP A 86 2.30 -9.99 13.71
CA ASP A 86 3.49 -9.63 12.93
C ASP A 86 3.33 -8.33 12.14
N LEU A 87 2.13 -8.07 11.58
CA LEU A 87 1.85 -6.83 10.86
C LEU A 87 1.28 -5.74 11.77
N ARG A 88 1.08 -6.05 13.06
CA ARG A 88 0.41 -5.18 14.04
C ARG A 88 -0.97 -4.73 13.57
N LEU A 89 -1.74 -5.68 13.04
CA LEU A 89 -3.12 -5.47 12.63
C LEU A 89 -4.03 -5.67 13.84
N SER A 90 -4.56 -4.57 14.37
CA SER A 90 -5.55 -4.61 15.45
C SER A 90 -6.64 -3.57 15.21
N TRP A 91 -7.90 -3.94 15.42
CA TRP A 91 -9.00 -2.99 15.29
C TRP A 91 -9.08 -2.06 16.51
N ARG A 92 -8.79 -0.78 16.31
CA ARG A 92 -8.97 0.27 17.33
C ARG A 92 -9.49 1.54 16.69
N TRP A 93 -10.58 2.06 17.24
CA TRP A 93 -11.17 3.33 16.80
C TRP A 93 -10.22 4.52 16.91
N SER A 94 -9.27 4.49 17.83
CA SER A 94 -8.19 5.49 17.90
C SER A 94 -7.33 5.52 16.64
N ASP A 95 -7.08 4.35 16.03
CA ASP A 95 -6.27 4.24 14.82
C ASP A 95 -7.04 4.73 13.61
N VAL A 96 -8.34 4.44 13.56
CA VAL A 96 -9.24 4.99 12.54
C VAL A 96 -9.24 6.52 12.63
N LYS A 97 -9.46 7.10 13.81
CA LYS A 97 -9.45 8.57 14.00
C LYS A 97 -8.11 9.19 13.62
N THR A 98 -6.99 8.57 14.00
CA THR A 98 -5.66 9.06 13.63
C THR A 98 -5.42 8.94 12.14
N GLY A 99 -5.79 7.81 11.54
CA GLY A 99 -5.73 7.59 10.09
C GLY A 99 -6.56 8.62 9.34
N LEU A 100 -7.75 8.98 9.84
CA LEU A 100 -8.57 10.03 9.26
C LEU A 100 -7.88 11.41 9.31
N LYS A 101 -7.23 11.76 10.43
CA LYS A 101 -6.48 13.01 10.56
C LYS A 101 -5.30 13.08 9.59
N PHE A 102 -4.49 12.02 9.54
CA PHE A 102 -3.38 11.95 8.60
C PHE A 102 -3.85 11.85 7.15
N GLY A 103 -4.99 11.22 6.90
CA GLY A 103 -5.62 11.18 5.58
C GLY A 103 -6.10 12.56 5.12
N MET A 104 -6.63 13.41 6.01
CA MET A 104 -6.93 14.81 5.69
C MET A 104 -5.66 15.60 5.33
N VAL A 105 -4.57 15.40 6.08
CA VAL A 105 -3.27 15.99 5.73
C VAL A 105 -2.79 15.44 4.38
N GLY A 106 -2.95 14.14 4.15
CA GLY A 106 -2.66 13.45 2.89
C GLY A 106 -3.41 14.06 1.71
N LEU A 107 -4.71 14.33 1.85
CA LEU A 107 -5.52 14.97 0.82
C LEU A 107 -4.97 16.35 0.46
N VAL A 108 -4.60 17.17 1.45
CA VAL A 108 -3.97 18.48 1.19
C VAL A 108 -2.63 18.30 0.49
N CYS A 109 -1.76 17.42 0.98
CA CYS A 109 -0.46 17.13 0.38
C CYS A 109 -0.60 16.60 -1.05
N THR A 110 -1.60 15.78 -1.32
CA THR A 110 -1.86 15.18 -2.63
C THR A 110 -2.38 16.21 -3.60
N THR A 111 -3.36 17.02 -3.22
CA THR A 111 -3.91 18.06 -4.11
C THR A 111 -2.86 19.10 -4.44
N VAL A 112 -2.15 19.64 -3.44
CA VAL A 112 -1.10 20.63 -3.65
C VAL A 112 0.09 20.01 -4.39
N GLY A 113 0.49 18.79 -3.98
CA GLY A 113 1.59 18.07 -4.61
C GLY A 113 1.31 17.73 -6.06
N ALA A 114 0.11 17.28 -6.39
CA ALA A 114 -0.30 16.99 -7.76
C ALA A 114 -0.30 18.26 -8.61
N PHE A 115 -0.85 19.37 -8.09
CA PHE A 115 -0.81 20.66 -8.78
C PHE A 115 0.64 21.10 -9.08
N VAL A 116 1.49 21.16 -8.07
CA VAL A 116 2.90 21.55 -8.24
C VAL A 116 3.65 20.59 -9.17
N TRP A 117 3.38 19.29 -9.05
CA TRP A 117 3.99 18.28 -9.90
C TRP A 117 3.58 18.46 -11.36
N THR A 118 2.29 18.66 -11.65
CA THR A 118 1.77 18.93 -13.00
C THR A 118 2.43 20.17 -13.62
N GLU A 119 2.58 21.25 -12.86
CA GLU A 119 3.28 22.46 -13.34
C GLU A 119 4.76 22.20 -13.67
N ILE A 120 5.42 21.28 -12.94
CA ILE A 120 6.83 20.94 -13.15
C ILE A 120 7.01 20.00 -14.36
N VAL A 121 6.17 18.97 -14.50
CA VAL A 121 6.34 17.93 -15.54
C VAL A 121 5.60 18.26 -16.83
N GLY A 122 4.63 19.18 -16.79
CA GLY A 122 3.73 19.51 -17.89
C GLY A 122 2.52 18.57 -17.94
N GLU A 123 1.34 19.10 -18.27
CA GLU A 123 0.05 18.38 -18.32
C GLU A 123 0.12 17.08 -19.14
N GLN A 124 0.83 17.09 -20.27
CA GLN A 124 1.01 15.93 -21.15
C GLN A 124 1.77 14.76 -20.50
N ASN A 125 2.58 15.04 -19.48
CA ASN A 125 3.32 14.03 -18.72
C ASN A 125 2.64 13.76 -17.36
N ALA A 126 1.57 14.47 -17.03
CA ALA A 126 0.95 14.48 -15.72
C ALA A 126 -0.12 13.38 -15.56
N SER A 127 0.18 12.16 -16.01
CA SER A 127 -0.72 11.00 -15.92
C SER A 127 -0.17 9.89 -15.03
N SER A 128 -1.02 8.91 -14.73
CA SER A 128 -0.61 7.65 -14.09
C SER A 128 -0.72 6.50 -15.08
N ALA A 129 0.03 5.42 -14.86
CA ALA A 129 -0.06 4.20 -15.66
C ALA A 129 -1.52 3.68 -15.76
N ILE A 130 -2.28 3.75 -14.66
CA ILE A 130 -3.69 3.33 -14.66
C ILE A 130 -4.55 4.31 -15.45
N SER A 131 -4.37 5.62 -15.26
CA SER A 131 -5.11 6.64 -16.01
C SER A 131 -4.85 6.53 -17.51
N ALA A 132 -3.60 6.29 -17.93
CA ALA A 132 -3.23 6.11 -19.33
C ALA A 132 -3.79 4.81 -19.94
N LEU A 133 -3.98 3.76 -19.13
CA LEU A 133 -4.59 2.51 -19.59
C LEU A 133 -6.10 2.62 -19.85
N ILE A 134 -6.77 3.59 -19.22
CA ILE A 134 -8.24 3.76 -19.26
C ILE A 134 -8.67 5.04 -19.98
N GLU A 135 -7.71 5.84 -20.44
CA GLU A 135 -7.95 7.07 -21.18
C GLU A 135 -8.83 6.77 -22.40
N ASP A 136 -9.91 7.53 -22.55
CA ASP A 136 -10.91 7.39 -23.62
C ASP A 136 -11.55 5.99 -23.76
N GLN A 137 -11.46 5.15 -22.72
CA GLN A 137 -12.06 3.83 -22.72
C GLN A 137 -13.28 3.76 -21.78
N PRO A 138 -14.51 3.89 -22.30
CA PRO A 138 -15.69 3.70 -21.48
C PRO A 138 -15.76 2.26 -20.96
N MET A 139 -16.06 2.12 -19.68
CA MET A 139 -16.23 0.82 -19.02
C MET A 139 -17.71 0.53 -18.79
N SER A 140 -18.05 -0.76 -18.72
CA SER A 140 -19.33 -1.16 -18.13
C SER A 140 -19.40 -0.69 -16.67
N VAL A 141 -20.61 -0.43 -16.16
CA VAL A 141 -20.83 -0.03 -14.76
C VAL A 141 -20.18 -1.01 -13.80
N THR A 142 -20.28 -2.32 -14.08
CA THR A 142 -19.67 -3.35 -13.25
C THR A 142 -18.14 -3.23 -13.22
N ALA A 143 -17.50 -3.08 -14.38
CA ALA A 143 -16.05 -2.94 -14.46
C ALA A 143 -15.55 -1.67 -13.78
N ALA A 144 -16.24 -0.54 -13.97
CA ALA A 144 -15.91 0.74 -13.34
C ALA A 144 -16.01 0.65 -11.81
N VAL A 145 -17.06 0.00 -11.27
CA VAL A 145 -17.22 -0.22 -9.83
C VAL A 145 -16.14 -1.16 -9.28
N ILE A 146 -15.78 -2.23 -10.00
CA ILE A 146 -14.68 -3.12 -9.58
C ILE A 146 -13.36 -2.35 -9.51
N MET A 147 -13.05 -1.55 -10.54
CA MET A 147 -11.86 -0.71 -10.55
C MET A 147 -11.86 0.28 -9.39
N PHE A 148 -12.98 0.99 -9.17
CA PHE A 148 -13.15 1.91 -8.05
C PHE A 148 -12.89 1.24 -6.69
N LEU A 149 -13.54 0.10 -6.42
CA LEU A 149 -13.37 -0.64 -5.17
C LEU A 149 -11.93 -1.14 -5.01
N TYR A 150 -11.27 -1.51 -6.09
CA TYR A 150 -9.86 -1.86 -6.02
C TYR A 150 -8.99 -0.65 -5.66
N LEU A 151 -9.05 0.42 -6.44
CA LEU A 151 -8.20 1.60 -6.27
C LEU A 151 -8.40 2.28 -4.91
N TRP A 152 -9.63 2.38 -4.45
CA TRP A 152 -9.93 3.02 -3.17
C TRP A 152 -9.72 2.09 -1.98
N LEU A 153 -10.16 0.84 -2.06
CA LEU A 153 -10.28 -0.03 -0.89
C LEU A 153 -9.23 -1.14 -0.87
N LEU A 154 -9.24 -2.03 -1.86
CA LEU A 154 -8.45 -3.27 -1.81
C LEU A 154 -6.96 -3.06 -2.10
N GLY A 155 -6.62 -2.24 -3.10
CA GLY A 155 -5.25 -1.88 -3.46
C GLY A 155 -4.49 -1.28 -2.28
N PRO A 156 -4.99 -0.20 -1.66
CA PRO A 156 -4.37 0.38 -0.46
C PRO A 156 -4.20 -0.61 0.69
N ILE A 157 -5.13 -1.54 0.91
CA ILE A 157 -4.98 -2.59 1.93
C ILE A 157 -3.79 -3.51 1.59
N CYS A 158 -3.73 -3.97 0.34
CA CYS A 158 -2.68 -4.88 -0.12
C CYS A 158 -1.30 -4.21 -0.05
N GLU A 159 -1.19 -2.97 -0.52
CA GLU A 159 0.04 -2.20 -0.48
C GLU A 159 0.51 -1.95 0.95
N GLU A 160 -0.39 -1.55 1.85
CA GLU A 160 -0.01 -1.33 3.25
C GLU A 160 0.47 -2.62 3.93
N ILE A 161 -0.13 -3.77 3.62
CA ILE A 161 0.36 -5.09 4.08
C ILE A 161 1.80 -5.33 3.63
N ILE A 162 2.13 -5.04 2.37
CA ILE A 162 3.46 -5.25 1.78
C ILE A 162 4.48 -4.27 2.39
N TYR A 163 4.20 -2.97 2.34
CA TYR A 163 5.19 -1.94 2.66
C TYR A 163 5.19 -1.54 4.15
N ARG A 164 4.02 -1.36 4.78
CA ARG A 164 3.90 -0.87 6.19
C ARG A 164 3.69 -2.00 7.20
N GLY A 165 3.40 -3.19 6.69
CA GLY A 165 3.41 -4.45 7.40
C GLY A 165 4.77 -5.14 7.25
N LEU A 166 4.96 -5.84 6.14
CA LEU A 166 6.09 -6.77 5.95
C LEU A 166 7.45 -6.05 5.85
N LEU A 167 7.62 -5.11 4.93
CA LEU A 167 8.88 -4.35 4.79
C LEU A 167 9.20 -3.59 6.08
N TRP A 168 8.22 -2.87 6.62
CA TRP A 168 8.38 -2.15 7.89
C TRP A 168 8.88 -3.05 9.01
N GLY A 169 8.21 -4.18 9.23
CA GLY A 169 8.59 -5.14 10.28
C GLY A 169 9.93 -5.83 10.01
N ALA A 170 10.32 -6.01 8.75
CA ALA A 170 11.66 -6.48 8.40
C ALA A 170 12.74 -5.45 8.72
N VAL A 171 12.50 -4.17 8.41
CA VAL A 171 13.43 -3.07 8.66
C VAL A 171 13.61 -2.81 10.15
N GLU A 172 12.53 -2.78 10.94
CA GLU A 172 12.61 -2.56 12.40
C GLU A 172 13.52 -3.58 13.10
N ARG A 173 13.65 -4.79 12.54
CA ARG A 173 14.45 -5.89 13.11
C ARG A 173 15.90 -5.94 12.62
N LEU A 174 16.32 -4.99 11.79
CA LEU A 174 17.73 -4.78 11.49
C LEU A 174 18.41 -4.06 12.68
N ASN A 175 19.75 -4.09 12.73
CA ASN A 175 20.48 -3.49 13.84
C ASN A 175 20.64 -1.97 13.67
N TRP A 176 19.79 -1.20 14.34
CA TRP A 176 19.78 0.27 14.32
C TRP A 176 20.34 0.93 15.60
N GLY A 177 20.84 0.14 16.55
CA GLY A 177 21.33 0.62 17.85
C GLY A 177 20.24 1.00 18.86
N ASN A 178 19.07 1.49 18.41
CA ASN A 178 17.86 1.61 19.25
C ASN A 178 16.56 1.50 18.44
N GLU A 179 15.46 1.23 19.14
CA GLU A 179 14.13 1.05 18.53
C GLU A 179 13.60 2.30 17.82
N LYS A 180 13.92 3.50 18.34
CA LYS A 180 13.49 4.77 17.74
C LYS A 180 14.06 4.93 16.33
N TRP A 181 15.35 4.67 16.15
CA TRP A 181 16.00 4.72 14.85
C TRP A 181 15.50 3.62 13.92
N GLY A 182 15.21 2.43 14.44
CA GLY A 182 14.58 1.36 13.65
C GLY A 182 13.21 1.76 13.09
N ARG A 183 12.38 2.41 13.90
CA ARG A 183 11.07 2.94 13.46
C ARG A 183 11.18 4.05 12.42
N VAL A 184 12.14 4.97 12.61
CA VAL A 184 12.39 6.05 11.63
C VAL A 184 12.94 5.48 10.33
N ALA A 185 13.86 4.52 10.39
CA ALA A 185 14.37 3.84 9.20
C ALA A 185 13.26 3.08 8.46
N ALA A 186 12.39 2.37 9.18
CA ALA A 186 11.23 1.69 8.58
C ALA A 186 10.26 2.67 7.91
N PHE A 187 10.02 3.84 8.53
CA PHE A 187 9.24 4.91 7.93
C PHE A 187 9.86 5.41 6.62
N LEU A 188 11.14 5.77 6.63
CA LEU A 188 11.82 6.33 5.46
C LEU A 188 11.93 5.29 4.33
N LEU A 189 12.39 4.07 4.65
CA LEU A 189 12.57 3.02 3.65
C LEU A 189 11.25 2.53 3.08
N SER A 190 10.22 2.30 3.89
CA SER A 190 8.91 1.90 3.35
C SER A 190 8.29 2.98 2.47
N THR A 191 8.49 4.26 2.81
CA THR A 191 8.04 5.41 2.00
C THR A 191 8.77 5.49 0.67
N ALA A 192 10.10 5.37 0.68
CA ALA A 192 10.90 5.42 -0.53
C ALA A 192 10.63 4.22 -1.46
N VAL A 193 10.62 3.01 -0.88
CA VAL A 193 10.42 1.78 -1.66
C VAL A 193 9.00 1.72 -2.23
N PHE A 194 7.97 2.14 -1.48
CA PHE A 194 6.61 2.27 -2.00
C PHE A 194 6.53 3.19 -3.22
N ALA A 195 7.18 4.36 -3.17
CA ALA A 195 7.13 5.30 -4.29
C ALA A 195 7.86 4.76 -5.53
N VAL A 196 9.02 4.11 -5.34
CA VAL A 196 9.84 3.58 -6.44
C VAL A 196 9.25 2.32 -7.05
N SER A 197 8.57 1.48 -6.27
CA SER A 197 7.99 0.22 -6.76
C SER A 197 6.86 0.39 -7.77
N HIS A 198 6.32 1.60 -7.90
CA HIS A 198 5.37 1.93 -8.96
C HIS A 198 6.02 1.99 -10.35
N LEU A 199 7.36 2.09 -10.42
CA LEU A 199 8.13 2.15 -11.66
C LEU A 199 7.70 3.31 -12.60
N GLU A 200 7.26 4.42 -12.01
CA GLU A 200 6.87 5.65 -12.70
C GLU A 200 7.87 6.77 -12.34
N PRO A 201 9.00 6.96 -13.06
CA PRO A 201 10.09 7.85 -12.64
C PRO A 201 9.65 9.28 -12.35
N LEU A 202 8.79 9.87 -13.21
CA LEU A 202 8.27 11.21 -13.00
C LEU A 202 7.35 11.28 -11.78
N ARG A 203 6.42 10.32 -11.66
CA ARG A 203 5.40 10.29 -10.60
C ARG A 203 5.97 9.87 -9.25
N THR A 204 7.15 9.24 -9.21
CA THR A 204 7.81 8.81 -7.97
C THR A 204 8.00 9.98 -7.00
N THR A 205 8.30 11.19 -7.49
CA THR A 205 8.45 12.39 -6.64
C THR A 205 7.13 12.78 -5.97
N LEU A 206 6.02 12.74 -6.71
CA LEU A 206 4.68 12.94 -6.17
C LEU A 206 4.30 11.84 -5.17
N LEU A 207 4.59 10.58 -5.49
CA LEU A 207 4.30 9.44 -4.62
C LEU A 207 5.08 9.51 -3.28
N LEU A 208 6.31 10.02 -3.29
CA LEU A 208 7.06 10.29 -2.06
C LEU A 208 6.32 11.28 -1.15
N VAL A 209 5.81 12.38 -1.71
CA VAL A 209 5.04 13.40 -0.95
C VAL A 209 3.75 12.81 -0.40
N ILE A 210 3.00 12.10 -1.25
CA ILE A 210 1.74 11.43 -0.89
C ILE A 210 1.95 10.41 0.23
N SER A 211 3.05 9.67 0.15
CA SER A 211 3.32 8.55 1.04
C SER A 211 3.76 8.99 2.45
N VAL A 212 4.17 10.26 2.65
CA VAL A 212 4.63 10.75 3.96
C VAL A 212 3.51 10.74 5.01
N PRO A 213 2.33 11.36 4.80
CA PRO A 213 1.24 11.31 5.78
C PRO A 213 0.76 9.88 6.09
N ILE A 214 0.77 8.99 5.10
CA ILE A 214 0.42 7.57 5.25
C ILE A 214 1.42 6.87 6.17
N GLY A 215 2.72 7.01 5.89
CA GLY A 215 3.79 6.46 6.72
C GLY A 215 3.82 7.06 8.12
N LEU A 216 3.50 8.35 8.27
CA LEU A 216 3.40 9.01 9.58
C LEU A 216 2.24 8.45 10.41
N ALA A 217 1.11 8.10 9.79
CA ALA A 217 0.02 7.41 10.48
C ALA A 217 0.48 6.05 11.05
N ARG A 218 1.26 5.28 10.28
CA ARG A 218 1.87 4.02 10.75
C ARG A 218 2.89 4.26 11.86
N LEU A 219 3.72 5.29 11.72
CA LEU A 219 4.75 5.66 12.68
C LEU A 219 4.11 6.07 14.01
N TYR A 220 3.08 6.91 13.97
CA TYR A 220 2.43 7.46 15.15
C TYR A 220 1.61 6.40 15.89
N THR A 221 0.80 5.62 15.18
CA THR A 221 -0.07 4.61 15.81
C THR A 221 0.67 3.36 16.23
N GLY A 222 1.82 3.08 15.61
CA GLY A 222 2.54 1.82 15.80
C GLY A 222 1.80 0.60 15.26
N ARG A 223 0.68 0.78 14.53
CA ARG A 223 -0.21 -0.29 14.03
C ARG A 223 -0.61 -0.03 12.58
N LEU A 224 -0.98 -1.08 11.85
CA LEU A 224 -1.21 -0.98 10.41
C LEU A 224 -2.51 -0.25 10.03
N LEU A 225 -3.57 -0.38 10.85
CA LEU A 225 -4.89 0.15 10.51
C LEU A 225 -4.88 1.67 10.28
N GLY A 226 -4.07 2.42 11.03
CA GLY A 226 -3.99 3.87 10.89
C GLY A 226 -3.49 4.30 9.51
N SER A 227 -2.50 3.60 8.95
CA SER A 227 -1.98 3.92 7.62
C SER A 227 -2.89 3.40 6.51
N ILE A 228 -3.55 2.25 6.68
CA ILE A 228 -4.61 1.78 5.75
C ILE A 228 -5.68 2.87 5.57
N VAL A 229 -6.22 3.40 6.68
CA VAL A 229 -7.27 4.43 6.61
C VAL A 229 -6.75 5.72 5.96
N ALA A 230 -5.54 6.16 6.32
CA ALA A 230 -4.93 7.34 5.70
C ALA A 230 -4.73 7.16 4.19
N HIS A 231 -4.29 5.96 3.77
CA HIS A 231 -4.06 5.62 2.37
C HIS A 231 -5.37 5.58 1.57
N GLN A 232 -6.41 4.95 2.12
CA GLN A 232 -7.74 4.90 1.51
C GLN A 232 -8.34 6.29 1.34
N MET A 233 -8.18 7.20 2.32
CA MET A 233 -8.60 8.58 2.15
C MET A 233 -7.89 9.25 0.98
N ASN A 234 -6.58 9.02 0.86
CA ASN A 234 -5.77 9.62 -0.17
C ASN A 234 -6.09 9.09 -1.58
N ASN A 235 -6.57 7.85 -1.67
CA ASN A 235 -6.96 7.23 -2.93
C ASN A 235 -8.44 7.41 -3.28
N PHE A 236 -9.26 7.87 -2.34
CA PHE A 236 -10.71 8.00 -2.56
C PHE A 236 -11.04 8.97 -3.70
N LEU A 237 -10.51 10.20 -3.67
CA LEU A 237 -10.81 11.20 -4.71
C LEU A 237 -10.29 10.78 -6.10
N PRO A 238 -9.03 10.32 -6.26
CA PRO A 238 -8.57 9.78 -7.55
C PRO A 238 -9.42 8.60 -8.06
N ALA A 239 -9.82 7.69 -7.17
CA ALA A 239 -10.67 6.56 -7.55
C ALA A 239 -12.08 7.01 -7.99
N VAL A 240 -12.67 8.01 -7.31
CA VAL A 240 -13.94 8.61 -7.74
C VAL A 240 -13.80 9.29 -9.10
N ALA A 241 -12.71 10.02 -9.35
CA ALA A 241 -12.45 10.64 -10.64
C ALA A 241 -12.42 9.58 -11.76
N ILE A 242 -11.67 8.50 -11.54
CA ILE A 242 -11.60 7.36 -12.47
C ILE A 242 -12.98 6.73 -12.69
N LEU A 243 -13.78 6.54 -11.64
CA LEU A 243 -15.14 6.01 -11.75
C LEU A 243 -16.02 6.90 -12.63
N LEU A 244 -16.02 8.21 -12.40
CA LEU A 244 -16.86 9.14 -13.15
C LEU A 244 -16.42 9.24 -14.62
N THR A 245 -15.12 9.27 -14.88
CA THR A 245 -14.57 9.35 -16.24
C THR A 245 -14.84 8.09 -17.04
N THR A 246 -14.61 6.91 -16.45
CA THR A 246 -14.88 5.63 -17.14
C THR A 246 -16.36 5.36 -17.38
N LEU A 247 -17.26 6.05 -16.66
CA LEU A 247 -18.70 6.05 -16.91
C LEU A 247 -19.16 7.12 -17.91
N GLY A 248 -18.26 7.97 -18.40
CA GLY A 248 -18.58 9.08 -19.31
C GLY A 248 -19.34 10.24 -18.65
N ILE A 249 -19.29 10.35 -17.31
CA ILE A 249 -19.96 11.42 -16.55
C ILE A 249 -19.08 12.67 -16.45
N ALA A 250 -17.75 12.49 -16.49
CA ALA A 250 -16.75 13.56 -16.44
C ALA A 250 -15.63 13.32 -17.46
N THR A 251 -14.93 14.38 -17.83
CA THR A 251 -13.65 14.32 -18.57
C THR A 251 -12.51 14.66 -17.60
N LEU A 252 -11.39 13.92 -17.68
CA LEU A 252 -10.17 14.25 -16.93
C LEU A 252 -9.45 15.45 -17.56
#